data_AF-A0A1I5D4V0-F1
#
_entry.id   AF-A0A1I5D4V0-F1
#
_cell.length_a   1.000
_cell.length_b   1.000
_cell.length_c   1.000
_cell.angle_alpha   90.00
_cell.angle_beta   90.00
_cell.angle_gamma   90.00
#
_symmetry.space_group_name_H-M   'P 1'
#
loop_
_entity.id
_entity.type
_entity.pdbx_description
1 polymer ?
#
loop_
_entity_poly.entity_id
_entity_poly.type
_entity_poly.pdbx_seq_one_letter_code
_entity_poly.pdbx_strand_id
1 'polypeptide(L)'
;MKKLTRHHWIAAGFEALDQIGHVGVSAESLSRRLNVTRGSFYHHFRNREDFVRTLLAAWEEDYTERMLAYAAQGRSAGEILKRYLSIAAEKQPGREVSIRAWSLHE
;
A
#
# COMPACT_ATOMS: atom_id res chain seq x y z
N MET A 1 -17.70 -9.29 -16.59
CA MET A 1 -17.03 -8.33 -15.68
C MET A 1 -16.11 -9.09 -14.74
N LYS A 2 -14.84 -8.71 -14.65
CA LYS A 2 -13.89 -9.33 -13.71
C LYS A 2 -14.26 -8.90 -12.30
N LYS A 3 -14.50 -9.85 -11.39
CA LYS A 3 -14.90 -9.57 -10.00
C LYS A 3 -13.75 -8.87 -9.29
N LEU A 4 -14.00 -7.70 -8.68
CA LEU A 4 -13.00 -7.04 -7.85
C LEU A 4 -12.63 -7.94 -6.67
N THR A 5 -11.38 -7.83 -6.25
CA THR A 5 -10.81 -8.55 -5.11
C THR A 5 -10.23 -7.53 -4.14
N ARG A 6 -9.96 -7.93 -2.89
CA ARG A 6 -9.30 -7.05 -1.91
C ARG A 6 -8.01 -6.44 -2.47
N HIS A 7 -7.22 -7.21 -3.22
CA HIS A 7 -6.01 -6.72 -3.88
C HIS A 7 -6.23 -5.53 -4.82
N HIS A 8 -7.31 -5.52 -5.60
CA HIS A 8 -7.61 -4.38 -6.48
C HIS A 8 -7.89 -3.10 -5.68
N TRP A 9 -8.57 -3.23 -4.52
CA TRP A 9 -8.82 -2.10 -3.63
C TRP A 9 -7.55 -1.59 -2.95
N ILE A 10 -6.66 -2.50 -2.55
CA ILE A 10 -5.36 -2.17 -1.95
C ILE A 10 -4.48 -1.43 -2.97
N ALA A 11 -4.41 -1.92 -4.22
CA ALA A 11 -3.71 -1.23 -5.30
C ALA A 11 -4.26 0.18 -5.53
N ALA A 12 -5.59 0.34 -5.61
CA ALA A 12 -6.23 1.65 -5.74
C ALA A 12 -5.94 2.58 -4.54
N GLY A 13 -5.86 2.02 -3.32
CA GLY A 13 -5.47 2.74 -2.11
C GLY A 13 -4.05 3.28 -2.17
N PHE A 14 -3.10 2.48 -2.64
CA PHE A 14 -1.73 2.92 -2.84
C PHE A 14 -1.62 4.02 -3.90
N GLU A 15 -2.30 3.86 -5.04
CA GLU A 15 -2.31 4.90 -6.06
C GLU A 15 -2.95 6.20 -5.55
N ALA A 16 -4.00 6.11 -4.71
CA ALA A 16 -4.62 7.28 -4.08
C ALA A 16 -3.65 7.98 -3.11
N LEU A 17 -2.90 7.21 -2.31
CA LEU A 17 -1.85 7.77 -1.44
C LEU A 17 -0.77 8.49 -2.25
N ASP A 18 -0.31 7.89 -3.34
CA ASP A 18 0.77 8.46 -4.16
C ASP A 18 0.33 9.76 -4.87
N GLN A 19 -0.94 9.89 -5.24
CA GLN A 19 -1.46 11.01 -6.04
C GLN A 19 -2.13 12.12 -5.22
N ILE A 20 -2.83 11.76 -4.15
CA ILE A 20 -3.73 12.66 -3.40
C ILE A 20 -3.30 12.75 -1.92
N GLY A 21 -2.53 11.78 -1.44
CA GLY A 21 -2.23 11.61 -0.03
C GLY A 21 -3.40 11.00 0.74
N HIS A 22 -3.29 11.04 2.07
CA HIS A 22 -4.15 10.32 3.00
C HIS A 22 -5.66 10.63 2.85
N VAL A 23 -6.02 11.85 2.41
CA VAL A 23 -7.41 12.28 2.18
C VAL A 23 -8.06 11.59 0.98
N GLY A 24 -7.25 11.07 0.04
CA GLY A 24 -7.73 10.31 -1.12
C GLY A 24 -8.26 8.92 -0.77
N VAL A 25 -8.01 8.44 0.47
CA VAL A 25 -8.33 7.10 0.92
C VAL A 25 -9.66 7.09 1.69
N SER A 26 -10.74 6.92 0.93
CA SER A 26 -12.09 6.72 1.48
C SER A 26 -12.88 5.71 0.64
N ALA A 27 -13.88 5.08 1.25
CA ALA A 27 -14.74 4.12 0.55
C ALA A 27 -15.38 4.76 -0.70
N GLU A 28 -15.78 6.03 -0.60
CA GLU A 28 -16.36 6.77 -1.71
C GLU A 28 -15.35 7.09 -2.82
N SER A 29 -14.19 7.66 -2.47
CA SER A 29 -13.13 8.01 -3.41
C SER A 29 -12.65 6.77 -4.19
N LEU A 30 -12.37 5.68 -3.47
CA LEU A 30 -11.88 4.43 -4.07
C LEU A 30 -12.95 3.76 -4.93
N SER A 31 -14.22 3.81 -4.54
CA SER A 31 -15.31 3.24 -5.34
C SER A 31 -15.46 3.99 -6.67
N ARG A 32 -15.37 5.33 -6.65
CA ARG A 32 -15.36 6.14 -7.88
C ARG A 32 -14.17 5.79 -8.76
N ARG A 33 -12.98 5.67 -8.16
CA ARG A 33 -11.73 5.33 -8.87
C ARG A 33 -11.80 3.96 -9.55
N LEU A 34 -12.42 2.98 -8.90
CA LEU A 34 -12.62 1.62 -9.43
C LEU A 34 -13.88 1.49 -10.30
N ASN A 35 -14.64 2.57 -10.52
CA ASN A 35 -15.90 2.59 -11.25
C ASN A 35 -16.93 1.55 -10.75
N VAL A 36 -17.11 1.50 -9.43
CA VAL A 36 -18.07 0.62 -8.75
C VAL A 36 -18.88 1.38 -7.70
N THR A 37 -19.93 0.75 -7.18
CA THR A 37 -20.74 1.35 -6.11
C THR A 37 -20.00 1.32 -4.78
N ARG A 38 -20.35 2.25 -3.89
CA ARG A 38 -19.87 2.26 -2.50
C ARG A 38 -20.23 0.96 -1.75
N GLY A 39 -21.35 0.32 -2.10
CA GLY A 39 -21.71 -1.00 -1.56
C GLY A 39 -20.68 -2.09 -1.88
N SER A 40 -20.03 -2.01 -3.05
CA SER A 40 -18.95 -2.93 -3.44
C SER A 40 -17.79 -2.91 -2.47
N PHE A 41 -17.45 -1.75 -1.90
CA PHE A 41 -16.38 -1.65 -0.90
C PHE A 41 -16.72 -2.47 0.35
N TYR A 42 -17.96 -2.35 0.84
CA TYR A 42 -18.39 -3.01 2.08
C TYR A 42 -18.54 -4.53 1.96
N HIS A 43 -18.59 -5.07 0.74
CA HIS A 43 -18.45 -6.51 0.52
C HIS A 43 -17.03 -7.03 0.78
N HIS A 44 -16.02 -6.17 0.75
CA HIS A 44 -14.61 -6.53 0.93
C HIS A 44 -14.05 -6.10 2.28
N PHE A 45 -14.53 -4.98 2.83
CA PHE A 45 -14.02 -4.38 4.07
C PHE A 45 -15.18 -3.95 4.96
N ARG A 46 -15.07 -4.20 6.26
CA ARG A 46 -16.15 -3.89 7.22
C ARG A 46 -16.40 -2.39 7.34
N ASN A 47 -15.32 -1.62 7.34
CA ASN A 47 -15.32 -0.17 7.43
C ASN A 47 -14.00 0.38 6.85
N ARG A 48 -13.82 1.70 6.91
CA ARG A 48 -12.58 2.35 6.42
C ARG A 48 -11.35 1.93 7.23
N GLU A 49 -11.49 1.73 8.53
CA GLU A 49 -10.38 1.35 9.41
C GLU A 49 -9.83 -0.04 9.05
N ASP A 50 -10.71 -1.03 8.81
CA ASP A 50 -10.35 -2.37 8.33
C ASP A 50 -9.60 -2.31 7.00
N PHE A 51 -10.03 -1.43 6.09
CA PHE A 51 -9.30 -1.18 4.85
C PHE A 51 -7.92 -0.59 5.09
N VAL A 52 -7.80 0.47 5.91
CA VAL A 52 -6.52 1.12 6.19
C VAL A 52 -5.55 0.13 6.87
N ARG A 53 -6.02 -0.67 7.84
CA ARG A 53 -5.21 -1.74 8.46
C ARG A 53 -4.73 -2.76 7.43
N THR A 54 -5.61 -3.18 6.52
CA THR A 54 -5.23 -4.10 5.43
C THR A 54 -4.20 -3.48 4.48
N LEU A 55 -4.36 -2.19 4.15
CA LEU A 55 -3.45 -1.44 3.29
C LEU A 55 -2.06 -1.27 3.93
N LEU A 56 -2.01 -0.96 5.22
CA LEU A 56 -0.77 -0.83 5.98
C LEU A 56 -0.04 -2.17 6.11
N ALA A 57 -0.77 -3.27 6.35
CA ALA A 57 -0.17 -4.61 6.37
C ALA A 57 0.44 -4.97 4.99
N ALA A 58 -0.24 -4.65 3.90
CA ALA A 58 0.29 -4.86 2.55
C ALA A 58 1.52 -3.97 2.24
N TRP A 59 1.56 -2.77 2.82
CA TRP A 59 2.71 -1.88 2.71
C TRP A 59 3.91 -2.43 3.48
N GLU A 60 3.71 -2.86 4.72
CA GLU A 60 4.74 -3.44 5.59
C GLU A 60 5.36 -4.70 4.97
N GLU A 61 4.54 -5.59 4.42
CA GLU A 61 4.99 -6.80 3.73
C GLU A 61 5.91 -6.46 2.53
N ASP A 62 5.57 -5.42 1.75
CA ASP A 62 6.31 -5.04 0.55
C ASP A 62 7.57 -4.21 0.83
N TYR A 63 7.52 -3.34 1.83
CA TYR A 63 8.62 -2.42 2.17
C TYR A 63 9.62 -3.04 3.14
N THR A 64 9.20 -3.99 3.97
CA THR A 64 10.06 -4.60 4.99
C THR A 64 10.32 -6.05 4.65
N GLU A 65 9.31 -6.91 4.69
CA GLU A 65 9.52 -8.36 4.66
C GLU A 65 10.12 -8.84 3.34
N ARG A 66 9.51 -8.48 2.20
CA ARG A 66 10.00 -8.89 0.88
C ARG A 66 11.35 -8.26 0.55
N MET A 67 11.58 -7.01 0.97
CA MET A 67 12.85 -6.32 0.75
C MET A 67 13.99 -7.02 1.51
N LEU A 68 13.78 -7.33 2.79
CA LEU A 68 14.75 -8.04 3.61
C LEU A 68 14.98 -9.47 3.11
N ALA A 69 13.92 -10.18 2.73
CA ALA A 69 14.02 -11.52 2.16
C ALA A 69 14.83 -11.55 0.86
N TYR A 70 14.68 -10.54 -0.01
CA TYR A 70 15.52 -10.42 -1.21
C TYR A 70 16.97 -10.08 -0.88
N ALA A 71 17.19 -9.13 0.03
CA ALA A 71 18.53 -8.72 0.44
C ALA A 71 19.32 -9.89 1.05
N ALA A 72 18.66 -10.70 1.89
CA ALA A 72 19.23 -11.87 2.58
C ALA A 72 19.74 -12.98 1.64
N GLN A 73 19.40 -12.95 0.35
CA GLN A 73 19.92 -13.89 -0.64
C GLN A 73 21.38 -13.60 -1.06
N GLY A 74 21.97 -12.50 -0.60
CA GLY A 74 23.39 -12.20 -0.82
C GLY A 74 24.31 -13.16 -0.06
N ARG A 75 25.46 -13.52 -0.66
CA ARG A 75 26.43 -14.46 -0.09
C ARG A 75 27.47 -13.79 0.82
N SER A 76 27.47 -12.46 0.86
CA SER A 76 28.33 -11.64 1.72
C SER A 76 27.58 -10.40 2.21
N ALA A 77 28.07 -9.77 3.28
CA ALA A 77 27.50 -8.52 3.79
C ALA A 77 27.45 -7.41 2.72
N GLY A 78 28.49 -7.33 1.86
CA GLY A 78 28.52 -6.36 0.75
C GLY A 78 27.47 -6.65 -0.32
N GLU A 79 27.19 -7.92 -0.63
CA GLU A 79 26.12 -8.29 -1.57
C GLU A 79 24.72 -8.04 -0.99
N ILE A 80 24.52 -8.34 0.29
CA ILE A 80 23.27 -8.06 1.01
C ILE A 80 22.98 -6.56 0.97
N LEU A 81 23.97 -5.73 1.30
CA LEU A 81 23.82 -4.27 1.28
C LEU A 81 23.53 -3.75 -0.13
N LYS A 82 24.23 -4.24 -1.16
CA LYS A 82 23.98 -3.85 -2.55
C LYS A 82 22.54 -4.20 -2.98
N ARG A 83 22.07 -5.42 -2.67
CA ARG A 83 20.70 -5.86 -2.97
C ARG A 83 19.65 -5.00 -2.27
N TYR A 84 19.87 -4.70 -0.99
CA TYR A 84 19.00 -3.82 -0.23
C TYR A 84 18.91 -2.42 -0.86
N LEU A 85 20.07 -1.80 -1.14
CA LEU A 85 20.13 -0.46 -1.72
C LEU A 85 19.47 -0.39 -3.11
N SER A 86 19.63 -1.41 -3.96
CA SER A 86 18.98 -1.46 -5.27
C SER A 86 17.46 -1.42 -5.17
N ILE A 87 16.86 -2.22 -4.28
CA ILE A 87 15.39 -2.21 -4.10
C ILE A 87 14.94 -0.93 -3.40
N ALA A 88 15.65 -0.49 -2.36
CA ALA A 88 15.30 0.74 -1.64
C ALA A 88 15.26 1.96 -2.57
N ALA A 89 16.15 2.02 -3.57
CA ALA A 89 16.18 3.07 -4.58
C ALA A 89 14.95 3.07 -5.52
N GLU A 90 14.25 1.93 -5.68
CA GLU A 90 13.03 1.83 -6.49
C GLU A 90 11.76 2.23 -5.72
N LYS A 91 11.83 2.35 -4.38
CA LYS A 91 10.68 2.68 -3.57
C LYS A 91 10.31 4.17 -3.70
N GLN A 92 9.00 4.44 -3.65
CA GLN A 92 8.48 5.81 -3.74
C GLN A 92 8.43 6.47 -2.35
N PRO A 93 9.19 7.55 -2.08
CA PRO A 93 9.19 8.21 -0.78
C PRO A 93 7.85 8.87 -0.44
N GLY A 94 7.11 9.35 -1.46
CA GLY A 94 5.84 10.05 -1.28
C GLY A 94 4.75 9.22 -0.61
N ARG A 95 4.76 7.90 -0.81
CA ARG A 95 3.84 6.97 -0.14
C ARG A 95 4.05 6.95 1.37
N GLU A 96 5.31 6.83 1.80
CA GLU A 96 5.64 6.83 3.23
C GLU A 96 5.29 8.16 3.89
N VAL A 97 5.56 9.28 3.22
CA VAL A 97 5.18 10.60 3.71
C VAL A 97 3.66 10.68 3.91
N SER A 98 2.88 10.19 2.95
CA SER A 98 1.42 10.17 3.04
C SER A 98 0.90 9.25 4.14
N ILE A 99 1.54 8.10 4.36
CA ILE A 99 1.22 7.20 5.47
C ILE A 99 1.55 7.86 6.81
N ARG A 100 2.70 8.52 6.95
CA ARG A 100 3.07 9.25 8.17
C ARG A 100 2.16 10.45 8.44
N ALA A 101 1.59 11.05 7.40
CA ALA A 101 0.59 12.10 7.57
C ALA A 101 -0.70 11.58 8.24
N TRP A 102 -1.05 10.29 8.13
CA TRP A 102 -2.21 9.74 8.86
C TRP A 102 -2.05 9.87 10.37
N SER A 103 -0.86 9.63 10.93
CA SER A 103 -0.64 9.70 12.38
C SER A 103 -0.69 11.12 12.97
N LEU A 104 -0.80 12.15 12.12
CA LEU A 104 -0.95 13.55 12.55
C LEU A 104 -2.42 13.99 12.57
N HIS A 105 -3.33 13.19 12.02
CA HIS A 105 -4.73 13.56 11.81
C HIS A 105 -5.75 12.52 12.30
N GLU A 106 -5.30 11.34 12.70
CA GLU A 106 -6.06 10.28 13.38
C GLU A 106 -5.36 9.88 14.69
#